data_AF-A0A2E1WV48-F1
#
_entry.id   AF-A0A2E1WV48-F1
#
_cell.length_a   1.000
_cell.length_b   1.000
_cell.length_c   1.000
_cell.angle_alpha   90.00
_cell.angle_beta   90.00
_cell.angle_gamma   90.00
#
_symmetry.space_group_name_H-M   'P 1'
#
loop_
_entity.id
_entity.type
_entity.pdbx_description
1 polymer ?
#
loop_
_entity_poly.entity_id
_entity_poly.type
_entity_poly.pdbx_seq_one_letter_code
_entity_poly.pdbx_strand_id
1 'polypeptide(L)'
;LIAAEAFILFALVGRGGPASLRTIGHVLAAVVAWVFLYYAANAPLDGFLGLREDAFARLGVVGVFVGCSMLVEKNLAPRYRAAAYVGLLVWVLSEWGPKPYGAQLVSIAWSLQGATALVASVRNRSQPLQLVGLATLGLVAGKLLLFDLSQLDPVWRILMFFGFGASLLGLAYLVNLPGDSEKAVQD
;
A
#
# COMPACT_ATOMS: atom_id res chain seq x y z
N LEU A 1 -15.31 -13.87 7.93
CA LEU A 1 -16.70 -13.50 8.31
C LEU A 1 -16.80 -12.01 8.68
N ILE A 2 -16.11 -11.55 9.73
CA ILE A 2 -16.22 -10.18 10.29
C ILE A 2 -15.96 -9.06 9.25
N ALA A 3 -15.01 -9.25 8.33
CA ALA A 3 -14.76 -8.28 7.25
C ALA A 3 -15.96 -8.12 6.30
N ALA A 4 -16.63 -9.23 5.96
CA ALA A 4 -17.82 -9.20 5.10
C ALA A 4 -19.00 -8.52 5.81
N GLU A 5 -19.17 -8.75 7.10
CA GLU A 5 -20.20 -8.08 7.91
C GLU A 5 -20.00 -6.56 7.95
N ALA A 6 -18.77 -6.10 8.15
CA ALA A 6 -18.44 -4.67 8.10
C ALA A 6 -18.83 -4.05 6.74
N PHE A 7 -18.54 -4.75 5.64
CA PHE A 7 -18.92 -4.31 4.29
C PHE A 7 -20.44 -4.26 4.10
N ILE A 8 -21.15 -5.29 4.54
CA ILE A 8 -22.62 -5.38 4.45
C ILE A 8 -23.27 -4.23 5.21
N LEU A 9 -22.78 -3.90 6.41
CA LEU A 9 -23.31 -2.79 7.19
C LEU A 9 -23.16 -1.44 6.46
N PHE A 10 -22.00 -1.19 5.83
CA PHE A 10 -21.84 0.02 5.00
C PHE A 10 -22.76 0.03 3.78
N ALA A 11 -22.96 -1.13 3.14
CA ALA A 11 -23.89 -1.25 2.02
C ALA A 11 -25.35 -1.01 2.42
N LEU A 12 -25.74 -1.41 3.64
CA LEU A 12 -27.07 -1.15 4.20
C LEU A 12 -27.26 0.31 4.58
N VAL A 13 -26.25 0.95 5.17
CA VAL A 13 -26.28 2.40 5.45
C VAL A 13 -26.44 3.21 4.16
N GLY A 14 -25.70 2.85 3.10
CA GLY A 14 -25.82 3.50 1.79
C GLY A 14 -27.21 3.35 1.14
N ARG A 15 -28.03 2.39 1.59
CA ARG A 15 -29.42 2.18 1.16
C ARG A 15 -30.48 2.86 2.05
N GLY A 16 -30.07 3.74 2.97
CA GLY A 16 -30.98 4.45 3.87
C GLY A 16 -31.14 3.81 5.25
N GLY A 17 -30.19 2.95 5.66
CA GLY A 17 -30.17 2.37 7.00
C GLY A 17 -29.95 3.39 8.13
N PRO A 18 -30.21 3.01 9.40
CA PRO A 18 -30.06 3.89 10.56
C PRO A 18 -28.63 4.40 10.75
N ALA A 19 -28.49 5.63 11.27
CA ALA A 19 -27.18 6.23 11.52
C ALA A 19 -26.32 5.45 12.54
N SER A 20 -26.92 4.66 13.43
CA SER A 20 -26.21 3.80 14.39
C SER A 20 -25.41 2.68 13.71
N LEU A 21 -25.88 2.14 12.59
CA LEU A 21 -25.17 1.08 11.84
C LEU A 21 -23.84 1.58 11.28
N ARG A 22 -23.72 2.87 10.99
CA ARG A 22 -22.47 3.48 10.49
C ARG A 22 -21.37 3.47 11.53
N THR A 23 -21.69 3.86 12.76
CA THR A 23 -20.73 3.81 13.88
C THR A 23 -20.27 2.39 14.14
N ILE A 24 -21.21 1.43 14.14
CA ILE A 24 -20.92 0.00 14.29
C ILE A 24 -20.02 -0.50 13.15
N GLY A 25 -20.28 -0.09 11.90
CA GLY A 25 -19.45 -0.43 10.75
C GLY A 25 -18.01 0.09 10.87
N HIS A 26 -17.79 1.30 11.38
CA HIS A 26 -16.45 1.83 11.63
C HIS A 26 -15.71 1.07 12.74
N VAL A 27 -16.40 0.74 13.84
CA VAL A 27 -15.83 -0.06 14.93
C VAL A 27 -15.43 -1.45 14.43
N LEU A 28 -16.31 -2.12 13.66
CA LEU A 28 -16.00 -3.41 13.05
C LEU A 28 -14.83 -3.32 12.08
N ALA A 29 -14.77 -2.28 11.25
CA ALA A 29 -13.61 -2.06 10.37
C ALA A 29 -12.30 -1.91 11.17
N ALA A 30 -12.32 -1.17 12.29
CA ALA A 30 -11.16 -1.04 13.16
C ALA A 30 -10.73 -2.38 13.78
N VAL A 31 -11.69 -3.19 14.25
CA VAL A 31 -11.44 -4.54 14.76
C VAL A 31 -10.85 -5.43 13.67
N VAL A 32 -11.38 -5.39 12.45
CA VAL A 32 -10.86 -6.16 11.31
C VAL A 32 -9.43 -5.75 10.97
N ALA A 33 -9.11 -4.45 10.97
CA ALA A 33 -7.75 -3.97 10.76
C ALA A 33 -6.80 -4.46 11.86
N TRP A 34 -7.22 -4.39 13.13
CA TRP A 34 -6.42 -4.89 14.24
C TRP A 34 -6.15 -6.39 14.12
N VAL A 35 -7.19 -7.18 13.87
CA VAL A 35 -7.08 -8.64 13.69
C VAL A 35 -6.16 -8.97 12.52
N PHE A 36 -6.28 -8.26 11.39
CA PHE A 36 -5.39 -8.41 10.25
C PHE A 36 -3.93 -8.19 10.63
N LEU A 37 -3.61 -7.10 11.36
CA LEU A 37 -2.25 -6.80 11.81
C LEU A 37 -1.72 -7.86 12.79
N TYR A 38 -2.58 -8.33 13.71
CA TYR A 38 -2.23 -9.38 14.65
C TYR A 38 -1.83 -10.68 13.94
N TYR A 39 -2.62 -11.13 12.96
CA TYR A 39 -2.30 -12.33 12.17
C TYR A 39 -1.08 -12.12 11.27
N ALA A 40 -0.94 -10.94 10.65
CA ALA A 40 0.23 -10.63 9.83
C ALA A 40 1.53 -10.82 10.63
N ALA A 41 1.55 -10.37 11.89
CA ALA A 41 2.70 -10.44 12.78
C ALA A 41 2.93 -11.83 13.40
N ASN A 42 1.88 -12.60 13.69
CA ASN A 42 1.98 -13.78 14.56
C ASN A 42 1.58 -15.11 13.91
N ALA A 43 0.99 -15.13 12.72
CA ALA A 43 0.52 -16.37 12.13
C ALA A 43 1.70 -17.32 11.76
N PRO A 44 1.52 -18.64 11.94
CA PRO A 44 2.52 -19.62 11.53
C PRO A 44 2.78 -19.60 10.01
N LEU A 45 3.90 -20.18 9.60
CA LEU A 45 4.34 -20.29 8.21
C LEU A 45 4.10 -21.72 7.70
N ASP A 46 2.85 -22.06 7.45
CA ASP A 46 2.39 -23.45 7.27
C ASP A 46 1.66 -23.72 5.94
N GLY A 47 1.85 -22.89 4.90
CA GLY A 47 1.08 -23.01 3.66
C GLY A 47 1.82 -23.49 2.40
N PHE A 48 1.06 -23.58 1.31
CA PHE A 48 1.44 -24.13 0.00
C PHE A 48 2.03 -23.08 -0.95
N LEU A 49 2.96 -23.48 -1.84
CA LEU A 49 3.70 -22.59 -2.77
C LEU A 49 4.44 -21.42 -2.07
N GLY A 50 4.76 -21.61 -0.79
CA GLY A 50 5.36 -20.59 0.06
C GLY A 50 4.36 -19.54 0.56
N LEU A 51 3.11 -19.47 0.12
CA LEU A 51 2.14 -18.56 0.76
C LEU A 51 1.53 -19.26 1.98
N ARG A 52 1.14 -18.49 3.01
CA ARG A 52 0.33 -19.05 4.11
C ARG A 52 -1.03 -19.51 3.57
N GLU A 53 -1.66 -20.52 4.19
CA GLU A 53 -2.94 -21.07 3.71
C GLU A 53 -4.05 -20.01 3.60
N ASP A 54 -4.03 -19.03 4.51
CA ASP A 54 -4.99 -17.94 4.59
C ASP A 54 -4.55 -16.66 3.86
N ALA A 55 -3.46 -16.72 3.07
CA ALA A 55 -2.89 -15.56 2.39
C ALA A 55 -3.94 -14.84 1.51
N PHE A 56 -4.71 -15.58 0.73
CA PHE A 56 -5.76 -15.00 -0.13
C PHE A 56 -6.95 -14.46 0.65
N ALA A 57 -7.30 -15.08 1.79
CA ALA A 57 -8.35 -14.56 2.66
C ALA A 57 -7.95 -13.21 3.26
N ARG A 58 -6.67 -13.07 3.68
CA ARG A 58 -6.10 -11.79 4.14
C ARG A 58 -6.05 -10.74 3.03
N LEU A 59 -5.72 -11.14 1.79
CA LEU A 59 -5.80 -10.23 0.64
C LEU A 59 -7.25 -9.78 0.39
N GLY A 60 -8.22 -10.67 0.60
CA GLY A 60 -9.65 -10.36 0.59
C GLY A 60 -10.03 -9.26 1.59
N VAL A 61 -9.40 -9.22 2.77
CA VAL A 61 -9.59 -8.13 3.75
C VAL A 61 -9.15 -6.78 3.18
N VAL A 62 -8.01 -6.73 2.49
CA VAL A 62 -7.56 -5.51 1.79
C VAL A 62 -8.59 -5.10 0.73
N GLY A 63 -9.09 -6.04 -0.05
CA GLY A 63 -10.15 -5.82 -1.04
C GLY A 63 -11.44 -5.26 -0.41
N VAL A 64 -11.83 -5.76 0.76
CA VAL A 64 -12.96 -5.25 1.53
C VAL A 64 -12.74 -3.79 1.95
N PHE A 65 -11.55 -3.40 2.39
CA PHE A 65 -11.27 -2.00 2.73
C PHE A 65 -11.38 -1.07 1.52
N VAL A 66 -10.94 -1.54 0.34
CA VAL A 66 -11.16 -0.82 -0.93
C VAL A 66 -12.65 -0.70 -1.23
N GLY A 67 -13.42 -1.78 -1.09
CA GLY A 67 -14.87 -1.77 -1.29
C GLY A 67 -15.59 -0.83 -0.31
N CYS A 68 -15.26 -0.89 0.99
CA CYS A 68 -15.76 0.03 2.00
C CYS A 68 -15.45 1.48 1.65
N SER A 69 -14.27 1.77 1.06
CA SER A 69 -13.92 3.13 0.63
C SER A 69 -14.88 3.73 -0.41
N MET A 70 -15.62 2.89 -1.14
CA MET A 70 -16.63 3.32 -2.12
C MET A 70 -18.00 3.57 -1.47
N LEU A 71 -18.24 3.01 -0.28
CA LEU A 71 -19.52 3.05 0.43
C LEU A 71 -19.54 4.07 1.56
N VAL A 72 -18.37 4.37 2.16
CA VAL A 72 -18.24 5.37 3.22
C VAL A 72 -18.30 6.79 2.66
N GLU A 73 -18.48 7.75 3.57
CA GLU A 73 -18.48 9.18 3.27
C GLU A 73 -17.22 9.61 2.52
N LYS A 74 -17.36 10.57 1.58
CA LYS A 74 -16.25 11.07 0.75
C LYS A 74 -15.05 11.57 1.57
N ASN A 75 -15.28 12.10 2.77
CA ASN A 75 -14.23 12.58 3.67
C ASN A 75 -13.43 11.43 4.31
N LEU A 76 -14.04 10.24 4.48
CA LEU A 76 -13.42 9.07 5.09
C LEU A 76 -12.83 8.11 4.04
N ALA A 77 -13.34 8.14 2.81
CA ALA A 77 -12.88 7.29 1.71
C ALA A 77 -11.33 7.31 1.51
N PRO A 78 -10.63 8.47 1.57
CA PRO A 78 -9.17 8.50 1.48
C PRO A 78 -8.48 7.73 2.61
N ARG A 79 -9.03 7.77 3.84
CA ARG A 79 -8.48 7.05 5.00
C ARG A 79 -8.62 5.53 4.83
N TYR A 80 -9.76 5.08 4.30
CA TYR A 80 -9.96 3.66 3.97
C TYR A 80 -9.05 3.18 2.85
N ARG A 81 -8.81 4.00 1.82
CA ARG A 81 -7.85 3.69 0.75
C ARG A 81 -6.42 3.65 1.26
N ALA A 82 -6.03 4.58 2.14
CA ALA A 82 -4.73 4.58 2.78
C ALA A 82 -4.54 3.33 3.65
N ALA A 83 -5.55 2.97 4.45
CA ALA A 83 -5.54 1.75 5.25
C ALA A 83 -5.44 0.49 4.38
N ALA A 84 -6.15 0.43 3.26
CA ALA A 84 -6.03 -0.67 2.30
C ALA A 84 -4.62 -0.75 1.70
N TYR A 85 -4.05 0.39 1.31
CA TYR A 85 -2.70 0.45 0.74
C TYR A 85 -1.63 -0.01 1.75
N VAL A 86 -1.70 0.48 2.99
CA VAL A 86 -0.83 0.02 4.09
C VAL A 86 -1.05 -1.47 4.36
N GLY A 87 -2.31 -1.92 4.37
CA GLY A 87 -2.66 -3.33 4.52
C GLY A 87 -2.02 -4.19 3.43
N LEU A 88 -1.96 -3.71 2.18
CA LEU A 88 -1.28 -4.40 1.09
C LEU A 88 0.24 -4.47 1.29
N LEU A 89 0.88 -3.39 1.77
CA LEU A 89 2.30 -3.40 2.11
C LEU A 89 2.59 -4.42 3.22
N VAL A 90 1.78 -4.41 4.29
CA VAL A 90 1.88 -5.36 5.40
C VAL A 90 1.64 -6.79 4.94
N TRP A 91 0.67 -7.00 4.05
CA TRP A 91 0.40 -8.32 3.47
C TRP A 91 1.65 -8.87 2.77
N VAL A 92 2.25 -8.10 1.85
CA VAL A 92 3.49 -8.50 1.14
C VAL A 92 4.60 -8.81 2.14
N LEU A 93 4.80 -7.96 3.15
CA LEU A 93 5.81 -8.18 4.20
C LEU A 93 5.55 -9.47 4.99
N SER A 94 4.31 -9.73 5.39
CA SER A 94 3.94 -10.90 6.19
C SER A 94 4.06 -12.21 5.42
N GLU A 95 3.74 -12.20 4.12
CA GLU A 95 3.79 -13.39 3.29
C GLU A 95 5.20 -13.70 2.81
N TRP A 96 5.97 -12.68 2.42
CA TRP A 96 7.26 -12.90 1.77
C TRP A 96 8.44 -12.65 2.69
N GLY A 97 8.34 -11.73 3.64
CA GLY A 97 9.43 -11.33 4.53
C GLY A 97 10.10 -12.47 5.29
N PRO A 98 9.36 -13.42 5.89
CA PRO A 98 9.95 -14.51 6.68
C PRO A 98 10.72 -15.57 5.87
N LYS A 99 10.74 -15.50 4.54
CA LYS A 99 11.36 -16.51 3.67
C LYS A 99 12.83 -16.21 3.38
N PRO A 100 13.61 -17.22 2.94
CA PRO A 100 14.90 -16.97 2.31
C PRO A 100 14.77 -15.94 1.17
N TYR A 101 15.62 -14.93 1.17
CA TYR A 101 15.58 -13.79 0.25
C TYR A 101 14.29 -12.95 0.27
N GLY A 102 13.44 -13.16 1.28
CA GLY A 102 12.14 -12.50 1.44
C GLY A 102 12.26 -11.00 1.58
N ALA A 103 13.28 -10.54 2.30
CA ALA A 103 13.54 -9.12 2.50
C ALA A 103 13.74 -8.36 1.18
N GLN A 104 14.49 -8.94 0.23
CA GLN A 104 14.73 -8.33 -1.09
C GLN A 104 13.46 -8.34 -1.95
N LEU A 105 12.72 -9.46 -1.96
CA LEU A 105 11.45 -9.57 -2.70
C LEU A 105 10.41 -8.56 -2.20
N VAL A 106 10.33 -8.34 -0.88
CA VAL A 106 9.47 -7.30 -0.30
C VAL A 106 9.90 -5.91 -0.77
N SER A 107 11.19 -5.60 -0.79
CA SER A 107 11.70 -4.31 -1.27
C SER A 107 11.37 -4.08 -2.76
N ILE A 108 11.50 -5.11 -3.61
CA ILE A 108 11.12 -5.05 -5.03
C ILE A 108 9.61 -4.81 -5.18
N ALA A 109 8.79 -5.59 -4.48
CA ALA A 109 7.33 -5.46 -4.54
C ALA A 109 6.86 -4.07 -4.07
N TRP A 110 7.37 -3.59 -2.93
CA TRP A 110 7.06 -2.25 -2.43
C TRP A 110 7.56 -1.15 -3.35
N SER A 111 8.72 -1.32 -3.99
CA SER A 111 9.21 -0.38 -5.01
C SER A 111 8.25 -0.30 -6.19
N LEU A 112 7.77 -1.45 -6.68
CA LEU A 112 6.80 -1.50 -7.76
C LEU A 112 5.45 -0.86 -7.35
N GLN A 113 4.99 -1.10 -6.11
CA GLN A 113 3.78 -0.47 -5.57
C GLN A 113 3.92 1.05 -5.42
N GLY A 114 5.08 1.54 -4.98
CA GLY A 114 5.37 2.97 -4.88
C GLY A 114 5.48 3.64 -6.25
N ALA A 115 6.19 3.01 -7.18
CA ALA A 115 6.33 3.49 -8.56
C ALA A 115 4.99 3.51 -9.30
N THR A 116 4.18 2.46 -9.18
CA THR A 116 2.83 2.42 -9.79
C THR A 116 1.91 3.48 -9.20
N ALA A 117 1.95 3.72 -7.88
CA ALA A 117 1.22 4.81 -7.25
C ALA A 117 1.68 6.18 -7.80
N LEU A 118 3.00 6.38 -7.93
CA LEU A 118 3.56 7.63 -8.44
C LEU A 118 3.24 7.87 -9.93
N VAL A 119 3.27 6.84 -10.76
CA VAL A 119 2.85 6.95 -12.17
C VAL A 119 1.35 7.21 -12.26
N ALA A 120 0.54 6.51 -11.46
CA ALA A 120 -0.91 6.73 -11.40
C ALA A 120 -1.25 8.14 -10.87
N SER A 121 -0.43 8.72 -10.00
CA SER A 121 -0.65 10.09 -9.50
C SER A 121 -0.51 11.13 -10.59
N VAL A 122 0.46 10.96 -11.51
CA VAL A 122 0.63 11.82 -12.67
C VAL A 122 -0.59 11.72 -13.58
N ARG A 123 -1.03 10.49 -13.92
CA ARG A 123 -2.20 10.27 -14.78
C ARG A 123 -3.49 10.87 -14.19
N ASN A 124 -3.64 10.80 -12.86
CA ASN A 124 -4.85 11.26 -12.17
C ASN A 124 -4.72 12.66 -11.57
N ARG A 125 -3.59 13.36 -11.78
CA ARG A 125 -3.25 14.65 -11.16
C ARG A 125 -3.52 14.68 -9.64
N SER A 126 -3.18 13.60 -8.95
CA SER A 126 -3.56 13.38 -7.54
C SER A 126 -2.38 13.56 -6.60
N GLN A 127 -2.30 14.73 -5.95
CA GLN A 127 -1.29 15.04 -4.93
C GLN A 127 -1.21 14.00 -3.79
N PRO A 128 -2.34 13.50 -3.23
CA PRO A 128 -2.28 12.46 -2.21
C PRO A 128 -1.64 11.16 -2.71
N LEU A 129 -1.92 10.77 -3.95
CA LEU A 129 -1.37 9.54 -4.52
C LEU A 129 0.13 9.68 -4.82
N GLN A 130 0.56 10.89 -5.21
CA GLN A 130 1.96 11.24 -5.39
C GLN A 130 2.72 11.12 -4.06
N LEU A 131 2.16 11.67 -2.98
CA LEU A 131 2.75 11.57 -1.65
C LEU A 131 2.86 10.12 -1.17
N VAL A 132 1.82 9.30 -1.40
CA VAL A 132 1.86 7.86 -1.06
C VAL A 132 2.94 7.13 -1.83
N GLY A 133 3.07 7.39 -3.14
CA GLY A 133 4.13 6.81 -3.98
C GLY A 133 5.51 7.20 -3.49
N LEU A 134 5.75 8.50 -3.27
CA LEU A 134 7.03 9.02 -2.76
C LEU A 134 7.36 8.48 -1.36
N ALA A 135 6.38 8.44 -0.44
CA ALA A 135 6.58 7.93 0.90
C ALA A 135 6.94 6.44 0.89
N THR A 136 6.30 5.65 0.02
CA THR A 136 6.58 4.21 -0.10
C THR A 136 7.97 3.97 -0.72
N LEU A 137 8.32 4.72 -1.76
CA LEU A 137 9.66 4.66 -2.35
C LEU A 137 10.74 5.10 -1.35
N GLY A 138 10.48 6.17 -0.58
CA GLY A 138 11.36 6.64 0.48
C GLY A 138 11.52 5.62 1.62
N LEU A 139 10.45 4.93 2.01
CA LEU A 139 10.49 3.82 2.96
C LEU A 139 11.40 2.70 2.46
N VAL A 140 11.24 2.28 1.20
CA VAL A 140 12.09 1.25 0.59
C VAL A 140 13.54 1.71 0.49
N ALA A 141 13.77 2.96 0.09
CA ALA A 141 15.10 3.57 0.09
C ALA A 141 15.75 3.47 1.46
N GLY A 142 15.06 3.97 2.50
CA GLY A 142 15.55 3.93 3.87
C GLY A 142 15.86 2.50 4.33
N LYS A 143 14.98 1.55 4.03
CA LYS A 143 15.21 0.13 4.33
C LYS A 143 16.46 -0.42 3.63
N LEU A 144 16.60 -0.17 2.32
CA LEU A 144 17.76 -0.60 1.54
C LEU A 144 19.06 -0.02 2.13
N LEU A 145 19.05 1.27 2.46
CA LEU A 145 20.22 1.96 2.99
C LEU A 145 20.62 1.48 4.39
N LEU A 146 19.64 1.24 5.26
CA LEU A 146 19.90 0.87 6.66
C LEU A 146 20.20 -0.63 6.82
N PHE A 147 19.45 -1.49 6.14
CA PHE A 147 19.54 -2.94 6.32
C PHE A 147 20.36 -3.59 5.21
N ASP A 148 20.02 -3.35 3.94
CA ASP A 148 20.61 -4.09 2.83
C ASP A 148 22.06 -3.66 2.56
N LEU A 149 22.37 -2.36 2.67
CA LEU A 149 23.75 -1.91 2.54
C LEU A 149 24.64 -2.42 3.65
N SER A 150 24.15 -2.55 4.89
CA SER A 150 24.97 -2.96 6.04
C SER A 150 25.67 -4.31 5.82
N GLN A 151 25.09 -5.18 5.00
CA GLN A 151 25.59 -6.52 4.71
C GLN A 151 26.32 -6.66 3.37
N LEU A 152 26.37 -5.61 2.54
CA LEU A 152 27.01 -5.65 1.24
C LEU A 152 28.45 -5.14 1.29
N ASP A 153 29.30 -5.68 0.42
CA ASP A 153 30.64 -5.16 0.20
C ASP A 153 30.60 -3.71 -0.35
N PRO A 154 31.62 -2.88 -0.08
CA PRO A 154 31.63 -1.46 -0.44
C PRO A 154 31.29 -1.16 -1.92
N VAL A 155 31.77 -2.00 -2.85
CA VAL A 155 31.52 -1.82 -4.29
C VAL A 155 30.04 -2.00 -4.64
N TRP A 156 29.40 -3.04 -4.09
CA TRP A 156 27.97 -3.30 -4.30
C TRP A 156 27.09 -2.21 -3.71
N ARG A 157 27.52 -1.60 -2.59
CA ARG A 157 26.82 -0.45 -2.00
C ARG A 157 26.77 0.74 -2.96
N ILE A 158 27.92 1.07 -3.57
CA ILE A 158 28.02 2.20 -4.52
C ILE A 158 27.09 1.97 -5.71
N LEU A 159 27.13 0.78 -6.32
CA LEU A 159 26.28 0.46 -7.48
C LEU A 159 24.78 0.55 -7.13
N MET A 160 24.36 0.07 -5.96
CA MET A 160 22.97 0.17 -5.51
C MET A 160 22.53 1.61 -5.25
N PHE A 161 23.38 2.44 -4.65
CA PHE A 161 23.11 3.87 -4.47
C PHE A 161 22.89 4.56 -5.82
N PHE A 162 23.76 4.32 -6.79
CA PHE A 162 23.61 4.89 -8.13
C PHE A 162 22.37 4.36 -8.85
N GLY A 163 22.14 3.05 -8.86
CA GLY A 163 20.99 2.46 -9.55
C GLY A 163 19.65 2.91 -8.96
N PHE A 164 19.52 2.88 -7.64
CA PHE A 164 18.31 3.32 -6.96
C PHE A 164 18.12 4.83 -7.04
N GLY A 165 19.18 5.61 -6.83
CA GLY A 165 19.17 7.07 -6.96
C GLY A 165 18.79 7.52 -8.37
N ALA A 166 19.36 6.91 -9.41
CA ALA A 166 19.00 7.17 -10.80
C ALA A 166 17.54 6.81 -11.10
N SER A 167 17.04 5.72 -10.53
CA SER A 167 15.63 5.32 -10.67
C SER A 167 14.69 6.34 -10.03
N LEU A 168 15.00 6.81 -8.83
CA LEU A 168 14.24 7.88 -8.17
C LEU A 168 14.29 9.18 -8.97
N LEU A 169 15.45 9.54 -9.53
CA LEU A 169 15.60 10.73 -10.35
C LEU A 169 14.78 10.63 -11.65
N GLY A 170 14.79 9.47 -12.30
CA GLY A 170 13.96 9.20 -13.47
C GLY A 170 12.46 9.29 -13.16
N LEU A 171 12.03 8.74 -12.02
CA LEU A 171 10.65 8.88 -11.55
C LEU A 171 10.29 10.33 -11.21
N ALA A 172 11.19 11.08 -10.56
CA ALA A 172 11.00 12.49 -10.26
C ALA A 172 10.89 13.33 -11.55
N TYR A 173 11.67 12.99 -12.58
CA TYR A 173 11.59 13.64 -13.88
C TYR A 173 10.26 13.34 -14.57
N LEU A 174 9.78 12.08 -14.54
CA LEU A 174 8.47 11.70 -15.08
C LEU A 174 7.32 12.44 -14.37
N VAL A 175 7.45 12.64 -13.06
CA VAL A 175 6.46 13.37 -12.24
C VAL A 175 6.45 14.85 -12.54
N ASN A 176 7.62 15.45 -12.78
CA ASN A 176 7.79 16.87 -13.04
C ASN A 176 7.81 17.22 -14.53
N LEU A 177 7.59 16.24 -15.42
CA LEU A 177 7.61 16.49 -16.87
C LEU A 177 6.52 17.52 -17.19
N PRO A 178 6.87 18.70 -17.74
CA PRO A 178 5.89 19.75 -17.98
C PRO A 178 4.94 19.34 -19.11
N GLY A 179 3.81 18.75 -18.77
CA GLY A 179 2.67 18.65 -19.66
C GLY A 179 1.79 19.88 -19.45
N ASP A 180 1.84 20.84 -20.39
CA ASP A 180 1.02 22.08 -20.49
C ASP A 180 1.55 23.41 -19.88
N SER A 181 2.81 23.56 -19.46
CA SER A 181 3.31 24.91 -19.12
C SER A 181 3.58 25.81 -20.34
N GLU A 182 3.48 25.28 -21.56
CA GLU A 182 3.75 26.01 -22.81
C GLU A 182 2.49 26.67 -23.42
N LYS A 183 1.28 26.26 -23.02
CA LYS A 183 0.03 26.80 -23.59
C LYS A 183 -0.55 28.01 -22.84
N ALA A 184 -0.14 28.27 -21.61
CA ALA A 184 -0.64 29.39 -20.81
C ALA A 184 0.18 30.69 -20.96
N VAL A 185 1.22 30.69 -21.83
CA VAL A 185 2.06 31.87 -22.12
C VAL A 185 1.77 32.39 -23.54
N GLN A 186 0.92 31.71 -24.32
CA GLN A 186 0.58 32.08 -25.70
C GLN A 186 -0.86 32.57 -25.91
N ASP A 187 -1.67 32.63 -24.85
CA ASP A 187 -3.00 33.28 -24.82
C ASP A 187 -2.95 34.50 -23.86
#